data_AF-U6DV47-F1
#
_entry.id   AF-U6DV47-F1
#
_cell.length_a   1.000
_cell.length_b   1.000
_cell.length_c   1.000
_cell.angle_alpha   90.00
_cell.angle_beta   90.00
_cell.angle_gamma   90.00
#
_symmetry.space_group_name_H-M   'P 1'
#
loop_
_entity.id
_entity.type
_entity.pdbx_description
1 polymer ?
#
loop_
_entity_poly.entity_id
_entity_poly.type
_entity_poly.pdbx_seq_one_letter_code
_entity_poly.pdbx_strand_id
1 'polypeptide(L)'
;YILNLTQANEPGATPHWQRLYRARETYGLPNALPAAWHDLVYRMRGDTQLFQTFWFLYHKGHPPSEPCGMPCRLTTLCAQLSARSDSPALCRHLVPDGGLLDVQSLQPRPPFC
;
A
#
# COMPACT_ATOMS: atom_id res chain seq x y z
N TYR A 1 4.25 12.70 -7.79
CA TYR A 1 4.81 12.85 -9.14
C TYR A 1 5.73 11.66 -9.40
N ILE A 2 5.92 11.27 -10.66
CA ILE A 2 6.85 10.22 -11.08
C ILE A 2 7.55 10.61 -12.38
N LEU A 3 8.67 9.94 -12.65
CA LEU A 3 9.28 9.86 -13.98
C LEU A 3 9.06 8.43 -14.48
N ASN A 4 8.38 8.27 -15.62
CA ASN A 4 8.21 6.95 -16.22
C ASN A 4 9.50 6.55 -16.92
N LEU A 5 10.27 5.63 -16.33
CA LEU A 5 11.56 5.19 -16.87
C LEU A 5 11.42 4.46 -18.20
N THR A 6 10.29 3.78 -18.46
CA THR A 6 10.05 3.13 -19.74
C THR A 6 10.07 4.16 -20.87
N GLN A 7 9.46 5.33 -20.66
CA GLN A 7 9.44 6.42 -21.64
C GLN A 7 10.74 7.22 -21.64
N ALA A 8 11.29 7.53 -20.46
CA ALA A 8 12.47 8.38 -20.34
C ALA A 8 13.75 7.72 -20.90
N ASN A 9 13.80 6.38 -20.94
CA ASN A 9 14.94 5.62 -21.46
C ASN A 9 14.82 5.29 -22.96
N GLU A 10 13.75 5.70 -23.64
CA GLU A 10 13.67 5.55 -25.10
C GLU A 10 14.76 6.40 -25.79
N PRO A 11 15.42 5.91 -26.86
CA PRO A 11 16.47 6.66 -27.54
C PRO A 11 15.98 8.04 -28.02
N GLY A 12 16.66 9.10 -27.58
CA GLY A 12 16.31 10.48 -27.92
C GLY A 12 15.16 11.09 -27.10
N ALA A 13 14.58 10.36 -26.15
CA ALA A 13 13.57 10.89 -25.25
C ALA A 13 14.18 11.88 -24.24
N THR A 14 13.36 12.84 -23.79
CA THR A 14 13.69 13.77 -22.70
C THR A 14 12.86 13.40 -21.47
N PRO A 15 13.45 13.34 -20.27
CA PRO A 15 12.71 12.98 -19.06
C PRO A 15 11.63 14.01 -18.74
N HIS A 16 10.38 13.55 -18.61
CA HIS A 16 9.23 14.38 -18.22
C HIS A 16 8.62 13.87 -16.91
N TRP A 17 8.68 14.72 -15.87
CA TRP A 17 8.04 14.45 -14.59
C TRP A 17 6.53 14.71 -14.69
N GLN A 18 5.73 13.72 -14.31
CA GLN A 18 4.27 13.79 -14.39
C GLN A 18 3.60 13.55 -13.05
N ARG A 19 2.42 14.15 -12.86
CA ARG A 19 1.59 13.91 -11.67
C ARG A 19 0.94 12.53 -11.79
N LEU A 20 1.32 11.59 -10.94
CA LEU A 20 0.71 10.26 -10.90
C LEU A 20 -0.72 10.29 -10.35
N TYR A 21 -0.94 10.96 -9.22
CA TYR A 21 -2.26 11.01 -8.58
C TYR A 21 -2.40 12.20 -7.61
N ARG A 22 -3.63 12.44 -7.13
CA ARG A 22 -3.95 13.29 -5.97
C ARG A 22 -4.77 12.48 -4.99
N ALA A 23 -4.32 12.38 -3.74
CA ALA A 23 -4.90 11.46 -2.75
C ALA A 23 -6.42 11.63 -2.56
N ARG A 24 -6.90 12.87 -2.39
CA ARG A 24 -8.34 13.13 -2.19
C ARG A 24 -9.18 12.76 -3.41
N GLU A 25 -8.70 13.08 -4.62
CA GLU A 25 -9.36 12.75 -5.88
C GLU A 25 -9.42 11.23 -6.07
N THR A 26 -8.30 10.54 -5.89
CA THR A 26 -8.20 9.10 -6.17
C THR A 26 -8.93 8.24 -5.15
N TYR A 27 -8.82 8.55 -3.86
CA TYR A 27 -9.41 7.73 -2.80
C TYR A 27 -10.75 8.26 -2.29
N GLY A 28 -11.24 9.38 -2.83
CA GLY A 28 -12.46 10.05 -2.40
C GLY A 28 -12.38 10.54 -0.96
N LEU A 29 -11.22 11.05 -0.52
CA LEU A 29 -11.03 11.48 0.87
C LEU A 29 -11.61 12.88 1.11
N PRO A 30 -12.41 13.07 2.18
CA PRO A 30 -12.98 14.37 2.51
C PRO A 30 -11.88 15.38 2.89
N ASN A 31 -10.79 14.91 3.50
CA ASN A 31 -9.63 15.68 3.93
C ASN A 31 -8.42 14.73 4.09
N ALA A 32 -7.30 15.23 4.62
CA ALA A 32 -6.10 14.44 4.88
C ALA A 32 -5.87 14.17 6.38
N LEU A 33 -6.93 14.23 7.21
CA LEU A 33 -6.83 13.98 8.64
C LEU A 33 -6.68 12.48 8.94
N PRO A 34 -6.14 12.09 10.11
CA PRO A 34 -5.89 10.69 10.46
C PRO A 34 -7.11 9.78 10.29
N ALA A 35 -8.31 10.25 10.65
CA ALA A 35 -9.54 9.49 10.53
C ALA A 35 -9.84 9.08 9.07
N ALA A 36 -9.61 9.97 8.10
CA ALA A 36 -9.86 9.68 6.69
C ALA A 36 -8.93 8.57 6.16
N TRP A 37 -7.68 8.53 6.64
CA TRP A 37 -6.72 7.46 6.30
C TRP A 37 -7.05 6.16 7.01
N HIS A 38 -7.46 6.22 8.27
CA HIS A 38 -7.94 5.06 9.03
C HIS A 38 -9.11 4.38 8.30
N ASP A 39 -10.13 5.15 7.90
CA ASP A 39 -11.28 4.64 7.16
C ASP A 39 -10.88 4.05 5.81
N LEU A 40 -9.92 4.66 5.11
CA LEU A 40 -9.39 4.15 3.85
C LEU A 40 -8.80 2.74 4.00
N VAL A 41 -8.06 2.47 5.08
CA VAL A 41 -7.49 1.13 5.35
C VAL A 41 -8.60 0.08 5.44
N TYR A 42 -9.68 0.35 6.18
CA TYR A 42 -10.81 -0.60 6.29
C TYR A 42 -11.63 -0.71 5.02
N ARG A 43 -11.78 0.36 4.24
CA ARG A 43 -12.38 0.29 2.90
C ARG A 43 -11.59 -0.63 1.98
N MET A 44 -10.26 -0.49 1.93
CA MET A 44 -9.37 -1.33 1.12
C MET A 44 -9.36 -2.81 1.54
N ARG A 45 -9.73 -3.11 2.79
CA ARG A 45 -9.89 -4.50 3.24
C ARG A 45 -11.01 -5.22 2.50
N GLY A 46 -12.16 -4.55 2.32
CA GLY A 46 -13.34 -5.10 1.65
C GLY A 46 -13.37 -4.86 0.14
N ASP A 47 -12.84 -3.71 -0.29
CA ASP A 47 -12.78 -3.32 -1.70
C ASP A 47 -11.41 -3.64 -2.30
N THR A 48 -11.35 -4.77 -3.02
CA THR A 48 -10.13 -5.23 -3.68
C THR A 48 -9.67 -4.27 -4.79
N GLN A 49 -10.58 -3.62 -5.53
CA GLN A 49 -10.18 -2.69 -6.59
C GLN A 49 -9.55 -1.42 -6.02
N LEU A 50 -10.10 -0.91 -4.93
CA LEU A 50 -9.51 0.21 -4.20
C LEU A 50 -8.12 -0.15 -3.66
N PHE A 51 -7.95 -1.36 -3.12
CA PHE A 51 -6.64 -1.84 -2.71
C PHE A 51 -5.67 -1.97 -3.89
N GLN A 52 -6.09 -2.48 -5.04
CA GLN A 52 -5.21 -2.55 -6.23
C GLN A 52 -4.79 -1.16 -6.73
N THR A 53 -5.69 -0.17 -6.65
CA THR A 53 -5.34 1.22 -6.92
C THR A 53 -4.25 1.70 -5.95
N PHE A 54 -4.41 1.46 -4.66
CA PHE A 54 -3.38 1.76 -3.66
C PHE A 54 -2.08 1.02 -3.93
N TRP A 55 -2.12 -0.27 -4.27
CA TRP A 55 -0.95 -1.11 -4.52
C TRP A 55 -0.13 -0.64 -5.73
N PHE A 56 -0.81 -0.23 -6.80
CA PHE A 56 -0.19 0.40 -7.97
C PHE A 56 0.52 1.70 -7.57
N LEU A 57 -0.14 2.56 -6.78
CA LEU A 57 0.41 3.84 -6.34
C LEU A 57 1.53 3.69 -5.31
N TYR A 58 1.46 2.66 -4.46
CA TYR A 58 2.52 2.27 -3.51
C TYR A 58 3.82 2.01 -4.25
N HIS A 59 3.75 1.37 -5.42
CA HIS A 59 4.89 1.11 -6.30
C HIS A 59 5.12 2.20 -7.36
N LYS A 60 4.59 3.41 -7.15
CA LYS A 60 4.77 4.56 -8.06
C LYS A 60 4.36 4.26 -9.52
N GLY A 61 3.36 3.41 -9.70
CA GLY A 61 2.84 3.01 -11.00
C GLY A 61 3.60 1.87 -11.69
N HIS A 62 4.48 1.17 -10.97
CA HIS A 62 5.22 0.02 -11.46
C HIS A 62 5.19 -1.14 -10.44
N PRO A 63 4.01 -1.76 -10.20
CA PRO A 63 3.88 -2.88 -9.29
C PRO A 63 4.64 -4.12 -9.80
N PRO A 64 4.99 -5.06 -8.89
CA PRO A 64 5.56 -6.34 -9.30
C PRO A 64 4.57 -7.14 -10.17
N SER A 65 5.11 -8.02 -11.01
CA SER A 65 4.30 -8.91 -11.87
C SER A 65 3.49 -9.93 -11.06
N GLU A 66 3.97 -10.31 -9.87
CA GLU A 66 3.25 -11.20 -8.97
C GLU A 66 2.06 -10.47 -8.34
N PRO A 67 0.84 -11.03 -8.41
CA PRO A 67 -0.34 -10.38 -7.85
C PRO A 67 -0.31 -10.40 -6.32
N CYS A 68 -0.61 -9.25 -5.71
CA CYS A 68 -0.80 -9.16 -4.25
C CYS A 68 -2.15 -9.76 -3.85
N GLY A 69 -2.14 -11.05 -3.47
CA GLY A 69 -3.30 -11.79 -2.98
C GLY A 69 -3.73 -11.41 -1.56
N MET A 70 -4.65 -12.20 -0.97
CA MET A 70 -5.24 -11.89 0.33
C MET A 70 -4.21 -11.73 1.46
N PRO A 71 -3.23 -12.64 1.66
CA PRO A 71 -2.23 -12.48 2.72
C PRO A 71 -1.39 -11.21 2.54
N CYS A 72 -0.89 -10.97 1.34
CA CYS A 72 -0.13 -9.75 0.99
C CYS A 72 -0.93 -8.47 1.29
N ARG A 73 -2.22 -8.45 0.92
CA ARG A 73 -3.12 -7.33 1.21
C ARG A 73 -3.26 -7.08 2.71
N LEU A 74 -3.58 -8.12 3.49
CA LEU A 74 -3.77 -7.96 4.94
C LEU A 74 -2.48 -7.50 5.63
N THR A 75 -1.33 -8.05 5.25
CA THR A 75 -0.02 -7.62 5.75
C THR A 75 0.25 -6.14 5.42
N THR A 76 -0.02 -5.74 4.19
CA THR A 76 0.19 -4.36 3.72
C THR A 76 -0.73 -3.37 4.45
N LEU A 77 -2.00 -3.73 4.66
CA LEU A 77 -2.96 -2.92 5.40
C LEU A 77 -2.61 -2.84 6.89
N CYS A 78 -2.14 -3.95 7.49
CA CYS A 78 -1.67 -3.97 8.87
C CYS A 78 -0.47 -3.04 9.07
N ALA A 79 0.46 -2.99 8.11
CA ALA A 79 1.58 -2.06 8.16
C ALA A 79 1.14 -0.58 8.21
N GLN A 80 0.00 -0.22 7.60
CA GLN A 80 -0.53 1.15 7.66
C GLN A 80 -1.04 1.54 9.05
N LEU A 81 -1.47 0.57 9.87
CA LEU A 81 -1.94 0.80 11.24
C LEU A 81 -0.83 0.66 12.29
N SER A 82 0.29 0.02 11.92
CA SER A 82 1.37 -0.37 12.82
C SER A 82 2.38 0.76 13.05
N ALA A 83 1.93 1.89 13.58
CA ALA A 83 2.79 3.03 13.93
C ALA A 83 3.66 2.78 15.18
N ARG A 84 3.42 1.68 15.90
CA ARG A 84 4.22 1.22 17.04
C ARG A 84 4.65 -0.23 16.78
N SER A 85 5.96 -0.49 16.87
CA SER A 85 6.52 -1.83 16.75
C SER A 85 5.96 -2.79 17.81
N ASP A 86 6.05 -4.10 17.55
CA ASP A 86 5.67 -5.18 18.47
C ASP A 86 4.26 -5.03 19.07
N SER A 87 3.32 -4.51 18.27
CA SER A 87 1.97 -4.18 18.70
C SER A 87 0.90 -4.87 17.86
N PRO A 88 0.79 -6.22 17.93
CA PRO A 88 -0.14 -6.99 17.10
C PRO A 88 -1.61 -6.59 17.29
N ALA A 89 -1.95 -6.06 18.47
CA ALA A 89 -3.30 -5.56 18.76
C ALA A 89 -3.78 -4.45 17.81
N LEU A 90 -2.87 -3.73 17.14
CA LEU A 90 -3.22 -2.69 16.16
C LEU A 90 -3.91 -3.26 14.91
N CYS A 91 -3.69 -4.54 14.61
CA CYS A 91 -4.23 -5.20 13.41
C CYS A 91 -5.35 -6.20 13.69
N ARG A 92 -5.80 -6.31 14.95
CA ARG A 92 -6.84 -7.28 15.39
C ARG A 92 -8.17 -7.16 14.61
N HIS A 93 -8.45 -5.98 14.05
CA HIS A 93 -9.66 -5.74 13.26
C HIS A 93 -9.46 -5.97 11.76
N LEU A 94 -8.23 -6.24 11.31
CA LEU A 94 -7.89 -6.55 9.92
C LEU A 94 -7.73 -8.05 9.71
N VAL A 95 -7.02 -8.72 10.63
CA VAL A 95 -6.69 -10.15 10.58
C VAL A 95 -7.49 -10.89 11.65
N PRO A 96 -8.30 -11.92 11.31
CA PRO A 96 -8.94 -12.77 12.31
C PRO A 96 -7.89 -13.44 13.21
N ASP A 97 -8.22 -13.71 14.48
CA ASP A 97 -7.28 -14.17 15.52
C ASP A 97 -6.44 -15.42 15.18
N GLY A 98 -6.82 -16.19 14.14
CA GLY A 98 -6.05 -17.34 13.63
C GLY A 98 -5.00 -17.02 12.55
N GLY A 99 -4.92 -15.80 12.02
CA GLY A 99 -3.99 -15.42 10.93
C GLY A 99 -2.78 -14.59 11.38
N LEU A 100 -2.75 -14.16 12.64
CA LEU A 100 -1.69 -13.29 13.17
C LEU A 100 -0.32 -13.97 13.26
N LEU A 101 -0.29 -15.29 13.48
CA LEU A 101 0.96 -16.07 13.53
C LEU A 101 1.56 -16.30 12.13
N ASP A 102 0.75 -16.38 11.08
CA ASP A 102 1.22 -16.52 9.68
C ASP A 102 1.68 -15.20 9.06
N VAL A 103 1.15 -14.06 9.51
CA VAL A 103 1.58 -12.74 9.01
C VAL A 103 2.93 -12.33 9.61
N GLN A 104 3.20 -12.70 10.87
CA GLN A 104 4.49 -12.45 11.53
C GLN A 104 5.63 -13.30 10.96
N SER A 105 5.35 -14.53 10.49
CA SER A 105 6.34 -15.41 9.87
C SER A 105 6.73 -14.99 8.44
N LEU A 106 5.87 -14.19 7.78
CA LEU A 106 6.08 -13.68 6.42
C LEU A 106 6.78 -12.31 6.36
N GLN A 107 7.08 -11.67 7.50
CA GLN A 107 7.90 -10.46 7.50
C GLN A 107 9.39 -10.85 7.35
N PRO A 108 10.09 -10.45 6.28
CA PRO A 108 11.53 -10.53 6.25
C PRO A 108 12.05 -9.69 7.41
N ARG A 109 12.81 -10.30 8.33
CA ARG A 109 13.60 -9.52 9.28
C ARG A 109 14.47 -8.58 8.46
N PRO A 110 14.35 -7.24 8.59
CA PRO A 110 15.33 -6.38 7.96
C PRO A 110 16.70 -6.82 8.47
N PRO A 111 17.70 -7.06 7.60
CA PRO A 111 19.06 -7.14 8.09
C PRO A 111 19.30 -5.82 8.82
N PHE A 112 19.56 -5.93 10.12
CA PHE A 112 19.98 -4.80 10.94
C PHE A 112 21.03 -4.00 10.16
N CYS A 113 20.74 -2.73 9.90
CA CYS A 113 21.78 -1.74 9.61
C CYS A 113 22.31 -1.22 10.93
#